data_AF-A0A1E4FDY7-F1
#
_entry.id   AF-A0A1E4FDY7-F1
#
_cell.length_a   1.000
_cell.length_b   1.000
_cell.length_c   1.000
_cell.angle_alpha   90.00
_cell.angle_beta   90.00
_cell.angle_gamma   90.00
#
_symmetry.space_group_name_H-M   'P 1'
#
loop_
_entity.id
_entity.type
_entity.pdbx_description
1 polymer ?
#
loop_
_entity_poly.entity_id
_entity_poly.type
_entity_poly.pdbx_seq_one_letter_code
_entity_poly.pdbx_strand_id
1 'polypeptide(L)'
;MGPRLEIPIDPAWSPTAQAFVEQISIRYGISSDAANRLAEACGPLLEALLGQEFHHNDPTLQLFCRMIPGGFELVLADQGLPFDQEMWTRPQVAARLKALESQIDRLEFANLGLNGKETRLRKYFSVLPDEPHEAPTSQEPLSPLKEIRPFQEADARAVSRCIWRTYGYSYSVQDAVYLPDRLQAFNRDGRMRSLVAVNQENEVIGHMAYERSQVGDTLVTAGVAAVEPAYRSQGIASKMVPQLLDLARSEGVQSLHCYAVTSHPYSQRLVHSLEFQCCCIVLGASLFCFEGITTESNQRESMVGYYRALDPGALELTGPLYAPNRHRAMLEAICQHLKLKAHFEIPPARLELMPGESRLKVQESPPRKTAKIHVERYGAAILDRIRSYARHLRMQDYRCFQLTLPLYDPYTFHILKPLEKMGFFFSGLQFRSQGPCLLLQDLYGVTLDYQQLKVEDEMARELLSYVRTMEPEAV
;
A
#
# COMPACT_ATOMS: atom_id res chain seq x y z
N MET A 1 11.89 13.00 17.07
CA MET A 1 11.45 14.41 16.94
C MET A 1 12.37 15.06 15.92
N GLY A 2 11.82 15.72 14.90
CA GLY A 2 12.60 16.36 13.84
C GLY A 2 13.17 17.73 14.28
N PRO A 3 14.06 18.34 13.47
CA PRO A 3 14.61 19.66 13.71
C PRO A 3 13.48 20.70 13.74
N ARG A 4 13.68 21.70 14.59
CA ARG A 4 12.73 22.77 14.85
C ARG A 4 13.44 24.11 14.75
N LEU A 5 12.78 25.07 14.14
CA LEU A 5 13.20 26.47 14.12
C LEU A 5 12.02 27.32 14.58
N GLU A 6 12.28 28.25 15.49
CA GLU A 6 11.30 29.25 15.90
C GLU A 6 11.84 30.62 15.51
N ILE A 7 11.04 31.39 14.76
CA ILE A 7 11.40 32.74 14.31
C ILE A 7 10.34 33.75 14.73
N PRO A 8 10.72 35.03 14.91
CA PRO A 8 9.75 36.12 15.09
C PRO A 8 8.82 36.25 13.88
N ILE A 9 7.61 36.78 14.08
CA ILE A 9 6.75 37.24 12.96
C ILE A 9 7.33 38.54 12.39
N ASP A 10 8.39 38.42 11.60
CA ASP A 10 9.00 39.51 10.86
C ASP A 10 9.50 38.96 9.51
N PRO A 11 9.01 39.50 8.36
CA PRO A 11 9.44 39.08 7.03
C PRO A 11 10.96 39.08 6.80
N ALA A 12 11.74 39.84 7.58
CA ALA A 12 13.20 39.81 7.54
C ALA A 12 13.80 38.42 7.86
N TRP A 13 13.04 37.55 8.52
CA TRP A 13 13.45 36.18 8.86
C TRP A 13 13.08 35.13 7.81
N SER A 14 12.38 35.50 6.73
CA SER A 14 12.07 34.58 5.62
C SER A 14 13.32 33.89 5.05
N PRO A 15 14.45 34.58 4.80
CA PRO A 15 15.67 33.92 4.32
C PRO A 15 16.20 32.86 5.30
N THR A 16 16.08 33.10 6.61
CA THR A 16 16.48 32.14 7.64
C THR A 16 15.59 30.90 7.63
N ALA A 17 14.28 31.09 7.49
CA ALA A 17 13.34 29.98 7.33
C ALA A 17 13.60 29.17 6.06
N GLN A 18 13.85 29.84 4.92
CA GLN A 18 14.16 29.18 3.66
C GLN A 18 15.48 28.38 3.75
N ALA A 19 16.53 28.98 4.31
CA ALA A 19 17.80 28.29 4.52
C ALA A 19 17.63 27.07 5.46
N PHE A 20 16.80 27.19 6.49
CA PHE A 20 16.48 26.05 7.35
C PHE A 20 15.77 24.93 6.58
N VAL A 21 14.76 25.26 5.76
CA VAL A 21 14.06 24.27 4.93
C VAL A 21 15.03 23.61 3.97
N GLU A 22 15.82 24.39 3.23
CA GLU A 22 16.82 23.88 2.27
C GLU A 22 17.82 22.92 2.94
N GLN A 23 18.49 23.37 4.01
CA GLN A 23 19.55 22.59 4.65
C GLN A 23 19.01 21.31 5.30
N ILE A 24 17.81 21.36 5.88
CA ILE A 24 17.17 20.17 6.44
C ILE A 24 16.69 19.23 5.33
N SER A 25 16.14 19.76 4.23
CA SER A 25 15.75 18.98 3.06
C SER A 25 16.95 18.23 2.46
N ILE A 26 18.10 18.89 2.29
CA ILE A 26 19.35 18.28 1.83
C ILE A 26 19.78 17.17 2.80
N ARG A 27 19.77 17.46 4.10
CA ARG A 27 20.14 16.48 5.13
C ARG A 27 19.21 15.26 5.15
N TYR A 28 17.99 15.41 4.65
CA TYR A 28 16.98 14.37 4.51
C TYR A 28 16.96 13.69 3.14
N GLY A 29 17.97 13.93 2.30
CA GLY A 29 18.19 13.21 1.05
C GLY A 29 17.48 13.84 -0.16
N ILE A 30 16.93 15.05 -0.04
CA ILE A 30 16.46 15.82 -1.20
C ILE A 30 17.70 16.37 -1.91
N SER A 31 17.78 16.22 -3.24
CA SER A 31 18.89 16.80 -4.02
C SER A 31 18.99 18.31 -3.79
N SER A 32 20.21 18.85 -3.78
CA SER A 32 20.42 20.29 -3.50
C SER A 32 19.58 21.21 -4.39
N ASP A 33 19.42 20.84 -5.65
CA ASP A 33 18.61 21.57 -6.63
C ASP A 33 17.11 21.51 -6.32
N ALA A 34 16.58 20.34 -5.91
CA ALA A 34 15.18 20.21 -5.48
C ALA A 34 14.92 20.85 -4.11
N ALA A 35 15.89 20.80 -3.20
CA ALA A 35 15.80 21.42 -1.88
C ALA A 35 15.79 22.95 -2.00
N ASN A 36 16.64 23.50 -2.86
CA ASN A 36 16.67 24.93 -3.16
C ASN A 36 15.33 25.38 -3.76
N ARG A 37 14.82 24.69 -4.80
CA ARG A 37 13.49 24.99 -5.37
C ARG A 37 12.36 24.92 -4.35
N LEU A 38 12.39 23.93 -3.44
CA LEU A 38 11.39 23.80 -2.37
C LEU A 38 11.47 24.97 -1.40
N ALA A 39 12.67 25.39 -1.00
CA ALA A 39 12.89 26.52 -0.11
C ALA A 39 12.48 27.85 -0.77
N GLU A 40 12.83 28.08 -2.03
CA GLU A 40 12.37 29.23 -2.82
C GLU A 40 10.84 29.27 -2.89
N ALA A 41 10.21 28.12 -3.19
CA ALA A 41 8.76 28.01 -3.28
C ALA A 41 8.05 28.20 -1.93
N CYS A 42 8.72 27.95 -0.80
CA CYS A 42 8.18 28.25 0.54
C CYS A 42 8.17 29.76 0.84
N GLY A 43 8.97 30.58 0.16
CA GLY A 43 9.08 32.03 0.42
C GLY A 43 7.74 32.76 0.35
N PRO A 44 6.97 32.66 -0.75
CA PRO A 44 5.67 33.31 -0.88
C PRO A 44 4.64 32.87 0.19
N LEU A 45 4.72 31.63 0.67
CA LEU A 45 3.88 31.13 1.76
C LEU A 45 4.32 31.72 3.10
N LEU A 46 5.62 31.76 3.38
CA LEU A 46 6.18 32.37 4.59
C LEU A 46 5.81 33.86 4.66
N GLU A 47 5.96 34.61 3.57
CA GLU A 47 5.52 36.01 3.49
C GLU A 47 4.01 36.16 3.78
N ALA A 48 3.18 35.24 3.27
CA ALA A 48 1.75 35.27 3.49
C ALA A 48 1.36 34.96 4.95
N LEU A 49 2.10 34.08 5.63
CA LEU A 49 1.90 33.74 7.04
C LEU A 49 2.43 34.83 7.97
N LEU A 50 3.61 35.39 7.66
CA LEU A 50 4.25 36.44 8.45
C LEU A 50 3.54 37.80 8.31
N GLY A 51 2.79 38.02 7.23
CA GLY A 51 2.00 39.23 6.99
C GLY A 51 0.60 39.24 7.59
N GLN A 52 0.22 38.23 8.38
CA GLN A 52 -1.12 38.16 8.99
C GLN A 52 -1.23 38.97 10.28
N GLU A 53 -2.47 39.16 10.75
CA GLU A 53 -2.72 39.77 12.05
C GLU A 53 -2.48 38.76 13.18
N PHE A 54 -1.84 39.23 14.25
CA PHE A 54 -1.56 38.47 15.46
C PHE A 54 -2.04 39.25 16.69
N HIS A 55 -2.58 38.54 17.67
CA HIS A 55 -3.13 39.14 18.90
C HIS A 55 -2.11 39.27 20.05
N HIS A 56 -0.96 38.58 19.98
CA HIS A 56 0.03 38.51 21.06
C HIS A 56 1.15 39.54 20.89
N ASN A 57 1.78 39.93 22.01
CA ASN A 57 2.85 40.95 22.03
C ASN A 57 4.15 40.49 21.35
N ASP A 58 4.43 39.18 21.31
CA ASP A 58 5.62 38.58 20.68
C ASP A 58 5.23 37.27 19.96
N PRO A 59 4.52 37.33 18.82
CA PRO A 59 4.13 36.13 18.12
C PRO A 59 5.36 35.50 17.44
N THR A 60 5.37 34.17 17.37
CA THR A 60 6.42 33.40 16.68
C THR A 60 5.82 32.43 15.66
N LEU A 61 6.61 32.15 14.62
CA LEU A 61 6.34 31.09 13.66
C LEU A 61 7.27 29.92 13.96
N GLN A 62 6.70 28.74 14.19
CA GLN A 62 7.45 27.52 14.42
C GLN A 62 7.48 26.67 13.15
N LEU A 63 8.68 26.31 12.72
CA LEU A 63 8.93 25.42 11.60
C LEU A 63 9.38 24.06 12.12
N PHE A 64 8.71 23.01 11.67
CA PHE A 64 9.02 21.62 12.01
C PHE A 64 9.20 20.83 10.73
N CYS A 65 10.40 20.31 10.51
CA CYS A 65 10.65 19.39 9.42
C CYS A 65 10.67 17.96 9.95
N ARG A 66 10.05 17.02 9.25
CA ARG A 66 10.18 15.59 9.55
C ARG A 66 10.17 14.74 8.30
N MET A 67 10.87 13.62 8.38
CA MET A 67 10.71 12.53 7.44
C MET A 67 9.35 11.87 7.63
N ILE A 68 8.67 11.64 6.50
CA ILE A 68 7.47 10.82 6.41
C ILE A 68 7.75 9.64 5.47
N PRO A 69 6.98 8.55 5.51
CA PRO A 69 7.16 7.45 4.57
C PRO A 69 7.12 7.95 3.13
N GLY A 70 8.21 7.74 2.38
CA GLY A 70 8.35 8.15 0.98
C GLY A 70 8.52 9.65 0.74
N GLY A 71 8.80 10.45 1.77
CA GLY A 71 8.95 11.89 1.57
C GLY A 71 9.33 12.71 2.79
N PHE A 72 9.08 14.00 2.64
CA PHE A 72 9.41 15.07 3.56
C PHE A 72 8.14 15.84 3.92
N GLU A 73 7.97 16.18 5.19
CA GLU A 73 6.93 17.09 5.65
C GLU A 73 7.53 18.30 6.37
N LEU A 74 7.12 19.49 5.95
CA LEU A 74 7.33 20.76 6.65
C LEU A 74 6.01 21.22 7.27
N VAL A 75 6.02 21.49 8.56
CA VAL A 75 4.89 22.07 9.30
C VAL A 75 5.27 23.47 9.74
N LEU A 76 4.41 24.44 9.44
CA LEU A 76 4.49 25.83 9.88
C LEU A 76 3.36 26.05 10.88
N ALA A 77 3.67 26.34 12.14
CA ALA A 77 2.68 26.53 13.20
C ALA A 77 2.77 27.95 13.79
N ASP A 78 1.62 28.60 13.96
CA ASP A 78 1.53 29.96 14.48
C ASP A 78 0.18 30.21 15.19
N GLN A 79 0.10 31.34 15.90
CA GLN A 79 -1.07 31.80 16.67
C GLN A 79 -1.78 33.00 16.01
N GLY A 80 -1.61 33.16 14.69
CA GLY A 80 -2.25 34.21 13.91
C GLY A 80 -3.71 33.89 13.59
N LEU A 81 -4.30 34.70 12.70
CA LEU A 81 -5.69 34.51 12.26
C LEU A 81 -5.98 33.03 11.88
N PRO A 82 -7.03 32.41 12.45
CA PRO A 82 -7.44 31.06 12.09
C PRO A 82 -7.65 30.92 10.59
N PHE A 83 -7.34 29.74 10.09
CA PHE A 83 -7.50 29.41 8.68
C PHE A 83 -8.97 29.50 8.23
N ASP A 84 -9.21 30.24 7.14
CA ASP A 84 -10.50 30.39 6.45
C ASP A 84 -10.34 30.09 4.95
N GLN A 85 -11.26 29.31 4.39
CA GLN A 85 -11.20 28.84 3.00
C GLN A 85 -11.33 29.98 1.97
N GLU A 86 -12.04 31.07 2.30
CA GLU A 86 -12.18 32.25 1.44
C GLU A 86 -10.88 33.06 1.33
N MET A 87 -9.92 32.85 2.24
CA MET A 87 -8.63 33.53 2.22
C MET A 87 -7.77 33.11 1.01
N TRP A 88 -7.93 31.87 0.50
CA TRP A 88 -7.16 31.33 -0.63
C TRP A 88 -7.67 31.72 -2.01
N THR A 89 -8.96 32.10 -2.12
CA THR A 89 -9.53 32.55 -3.40
C THR A 89 -9.13 33.98 -3.75
N ARG A 90 -8.47 34.69 -2.82
CA ARG A 90 -7.90 36.01 -3.06
C ARG A 90 -6.80 35.91 -4.12
N PRO A 91 -6.87 36.70 -5.22
CA PRO A 91 -5.92 36.60 -6.33
C PRO A 91 -4.44 36.69 -5.94
N GLN A 92 -4.13 37.50 -4.91
CA GLN A 92 -2.78 37.72 -4.40
C GLN A 92 -2.20 36.47 -3.71
N VAL A 93 -3.04 35.67 -3.07
CA VAL A 93 -2.63 34.46 -2.34
C VAL A 93 -2.63 33.25 -3.29
N ALA A 94 -3.60 33.16 -4.19
CA ALA A 94 -3.66 32.14 -5.24
C ALA A 94 -2.43 32.19 -6.18
N ALA A 95 -1.97 33.39 -6.55
CA ALA A 95 -0.75 33.56 -7.36
C ALA A 95 0.51 33.06 -6.63
N ARG A 96 0.56 33.23 -5.29
CA ARG A 96 1.67 32.80 -4.44
C ARG A 96 1.68 31.28 -4.22
N LEU A 97 0.52 30.64 -4.13
CA LEU A 97 0.43 29.17 -4.07
C LEU A 97 0.83 28.48 -5.37
N LYS A 98 0.55 29.09 -6.52
CA LYS A 98 0.82 28.48 -7.82
C LYS A 98 2.30 28.12 -8.01
N ALA A 99 3.21 28.92 -7.45
CA ALA A 99 4.65 28.60 -7.46
C ALA A 99 4.97 27.34 -6.64
N LEU A 100 4.28 27.19 -5.51
CA LEU A 100 4.42 26.08 -4.58
C LEU A 100 3.80 24.78 -5.10
N GLU A 101 2.67 24.84 -5.83
CA GLU A 101 1.97 23.66 -6.40
C GLU A 101 2.86 22.75 -7.26
N SER A 102 3.83 23.32 -7.98
CA SER A 102 4.79 22.52 -8.76
C SER A 102 5.88 21.84 -7.92
N GLN A 103 6.09 22.36 -6.71
CA GLN A 103 7.16 21.96 -5.81
C GLN A 103 6.68 21.14 -4.61
N ILE A 104 5.38 20.93 -4.38
CA ILE A 104 4.86 20.08 -3.30
C ILE A 104 3.76 19.16 -3.81
N ASP A 105 3.58 18.02 -3.15
CA ASP A 105 2.55 17.04 -3.52
C ASP A 105 1.26 17.21 -2.71
N ARG A 106 1.36 17.81 -1.51
CA ARG A 106 0.21 18.08 -0.66
C ARG A 106 0.41 19.33 0.18
N LEU A 107 -0.67 20.09 0.31
CA LEU A 107 -0.80 21.24 1.19
C LEU A 107 -2.05 21.05 2.06
N GLU A 108 -1.89 21.10 3.38
CA GLU A 108 -3.00 21.00 4.34
C GLU A 108 -2.98 22.17 5.32
N PHE A 109 -4.16 22.60 5.75
CA PHE A 109 -4.34 23.61 6.78
C PHE A 109 -5.18 23.04 7.90
N ALA A 110 -4.79 23.29 9.15
CA ALA A 110 -5.50 22.82 10.32
C ALA A 110 -5.62 23.93 11.37
N ASN A 111 -6.85 24.22 11.80
CA ASN A 111 -7.11 25.02 13.00
C ASN A 111 -7.10 24.10 14.21
N LEU A 112 -6.26 24.41 15.21
CA LEU A 112 -6.04 23.59 16.41
C LEU A 112 -6.68 24.19 17.68
N GLY A 113 -7.63 25.11 17.51
CA GLY A 113 -8.30 25.80 18.62
C GLY A 113 -7.34 26.69 19.40
N LEU A 114 -7.21 26.44 20.71
CA LEU A 114 -6.30 27.20 21.59
C LEU A 114 -4.80 27.02 21.24
N ASN A 115 -4.47 25.98 20.46
CA ASN A 115 -3.09 25.71 20.04
C ASN A 115 -2.72 26.41 18.71
N GLY A 116 -3.56 27.35 18.23
CA GLY A 116 -3.30 28.11 17.02
C GLY A 116 -3.67 27.34 15.75
N LYS A 117 -2.84 27.45 14.72
CA LYS A 117 -3.02 26.79 13.43
C LYS A 117 -1.73 26.19 12.89
N GLU A 118 -1.88 25.25 11.97
CA GLU A 118 -0.77 24.64 11.23
C GLU A 118 -1.02 24.66 9.73
N THR A 119 0.04 24.95 8.98
CA THR A 119 0.16 24.70 7.55
C THR A 119 1.15 23.55 7.32
N ARG A 120 0.72 22.49 6.64
CA ARG A 120 1.52 21.29 6.40
C ARG A 120 1.80 21.13 4.91
N LEU A 121 3.07 21.02 4.57
CA LEU A 121 3.60 20.85 3.23
C LEU A 121 4.20 19.46 3.14
N ARG A 122 3.76 18.62 2.19
CA ARG A 122 4.39 17.34 1.93
C ARG A 122 4.98 17.31 0.54
N LYS A 123 6.23 16.88 0.47
CA LYS A 123 6.93 16.51 -0.76
C LYS A 123 7.23 15.02 -0.70
N TYR A 124 6.69 14.24 -1.61
CA TYR A 124 7.11 12.88 -1.83
C TYR A 124 8.32 12.87 -2.76
N PHE A 125 9.27 11.99 -2.49
CA PHE A 125 10.42 11.87 -3.35
C PHE A 125 9.99 11.25 -4.68
N SER A 126 10.12 12.02 -5.76
CA SER A 126 10.11 11.47 -7.11
C SER A 126 11.36 10.61 -7.24
N VAL A 127 11.18 9.29 -7.36
CA VAL A 127 12.27 8.36 -7.64
C VAL A 127 12.76 8.63 -9.06
N LEU A 128 13.65 9.62 -9.21
CA LEU A 128 14.58 9.64 -10.33
C LEU A 128 15.69 8.64 -9.96
N PRO A 129 16.10 7.77 -10.90
CA PRO A 129 17.15 6.80 -10.64
C PRO A 129 18.48 7.54 -10.64
N ASP A 130 18.93 8.03 -9.48
CA ASP A 130 20.33 8.39 -9.30
C ASP A 130 21.09 7.17 -8.81
N GLU A 131 22.11 6.86 -9.62
CA GLU A 131 23.23 5.91 -9.52
C GLU A 131 22.95 4.52 -8.91
N PRO A 132 23.54 3.47 -9.48
CA PRO A 132 23.47 2.15 -8.86
C PRO A 132 23.98 2.28 -7.42
N HIS A 133 23.05 2.17 -6.45
CA HIS A 133 23.42 1.87 -5.08
C HIS A 133 24.10 0.50 -5.13
N GLU A 134 25.42 0.52 -5.23
CA GLU A 134 26.24 -0.60 -4.81
C GLU A 134 25.75 -0.95 -3.41
N ALA A 135 25.22 -2.17 -3.27
CA ALA A 135 24.99 -2.74 -1.96
C ALA A 135 26.25 -2.48 -1.14
N PRO A 136 26.16 -1.97 0.10
CA PRO A 136 27.35 -1.77 0.92
C PRO A 136 28.07 -3.12 0.98
N THR A 137 29.18 -3.22 0.26
CA THR A 137 30.03 -4.39 0.27
C THR A 137 30.83 -4.25 1.55
N SER A 138 30.22 -4.66 2.66
CA SER A 138 30.98 -4.88 3.88
C SER A 138 31.99 -5.99 3.58
N GLN A 139 33.27 -5.63 3.52
CA GLN A 139 34.38 -6.54 3.29
C GLN A 139 34.70 -7.43 4.51
N GLU A 140 33.90 -7.35 5.57
CA GLU A 140 33.98 -8.27 6.71
C GLU A 140 33.22 -9.57 6.41
N PRO A 141 33.75 -10.74 6.82
CA PRO A 141 33.04 -12.00 6.67
C PRO A 141 31.72 -11.93 7.45
N LEU A 142 30.60 -12.11 6.75
CA LEU A 142 29.29 -12.12 7.38
C LEU A 142 29.16 -13.30 8.34
N SER A 143 28.72 -13.02 9.56
CA SER A 143 28.41 -14.06 10.54
C SER A 143 27.31 -14.98 10.00
N PRO A 144 27.50 -16.31 9.90
CA PRO A 144 26.56 -17.19 9.23
C PRO A 144 25.25 -17.33 10.02
N LEU A 145 24.20 -17.79 9.34
CA LEU A 145 22.91 -18.12 9.96
C LEU A 145 23.12 -19.13 11.10
N LYS A 146 22.69 -18.76 12.31
CA LYS A 146 22.69 -19.60 13.51
C LYS A 146 21.38 -20.36 13.62
N GLU A 147 20.25 -19.64 13.58
CA GLU A 147 18.93 -20.22 13.78
C GLU A 147 17.83 -19.40 13.11
N ILE A 148 16.67 -20.04 12.93
CA ILE A 148 15.41 -19.38 12.63
C ILE A 148 14.46 -19.74 13.77
N ARG A 149 13.84 -18.74 14.38
CA ARG A 149 13.00 -18.92 15.58
C ARG A 149 11.82 -17.96 15.59
N PRO A 150 10.78 -18.25 16.40
CA PRO A 150 9.73 -17.28 16.67
C PRO A 150 10.27 -15.93 17.17
N PHE A 151 9.58 -14.87 16.76
CA PHE A 151 9.84 -13.52 17.21
C PHE A 151 9.65 -13.37 18.72
N GLN A 152 10.56 -12.62 19.33
CA GLN A 152 10.50 -12.18 20.72
C GLN A 152 10.37 -10.66 20.74
N GLU A 153 9.73 -10.09 21.76
CA GLU A 153 9.50 -8.64 21.82
C GLU A 153 10.80 -7.81 21.75
N ALA A 154 11.91 -8.36 22.26
CA ALA A 154 13.24 -7.77 22.17
C ALA A 154 13.75 -7.65 20.72
N ASP A 155 13.28 -8.49 19.79
CA ASP A 155 13.67 -8.47 18.39
C ASP A 155 13.06 -7.29 17.62
N ALA A 156 12.01 -6.64 18.16
CA ALA A 156 11.21 -5.64 17.44
C ALA A 156 12.04 -4.55 16.77
N ARG A 157 13.01 -3.99 17.50
CA ARG A 157 13.90 -2.95 16.95
C ARG A 157 14.82 -3.49 15.87
N ALA A 158 15.31 -4.71 16.01
CA ALA A 158 16.20 -5.33 15.04
C ALA A 158 15.44 -5.69 13.75
N VAL A 159 14.21 -6.19 13.87
CA VAL A 159 13.30 -6.41 12.73
C VAL A 159 12.99 -5.12 11.98
N SER A 160 12.62 -4.04 12.68
CA SER A 160 12.37 -2.75 12.03
C SER A 160 13.60 -2.24 11.26
N ARG A 161 14.80 -2.42 11.81
CA ARG A 161 16.06 -2.09 11.11
C ARG A 161 16.32 -3.00 9.93
N CYS A 162 16.12 -4.31 10.05
CA CYS A 162 16.28 -5.25 8.95
C CYS A 162 15.36 -4.88 7.78
N ILE A 163 14.07 -4.61 8.03
CA ILE A 163 13.10 -4.21 7.01
C ILE A 163 13.51 -2.88 6.36
N TRP A 164 13.93 -1.90 7.18
CA TRP A 164 14.44 -0.62 6.66
C TRP A 164 15.71 -0.78 5.82
N ARG A 165 16.67 -1.61 6.23
CA ARG A 165 17.88 -1.90 5.44
C ARG A 165 17.56 -2.57 4.12
N THR A 166 16.49 -3.37 4.05
CA THR A 166 16.09 -4.10 2.85
C THR A 166 15.31 -3.23 1.86
N TYR A 167 14.46 -2.32 2.34
CA TYR A 167 13.47 -1.61 1.52
C TYR A 167 13.38 -0.10 1.76
N GLY A 168 14.23 0.48 2.60
CA GLY A 168 14.06 1.85 3.08
C GLY A 168 12.70 2.02 3.76
N TYR A 169 11.99 3.10 3.45
CA TYR A 169 10.60 3.34 3.86
C TYR A 169 9.56 2.97 2.79
N SER A 170 9.99 2.30 1.70
CA SER A 170 9.09 1.90 0.61
C SER A 170 8.16 0.73 0.99
N TYR A 171 8.43 0.03 2.11
CA TYR A 171 7.65 -1.11 2.58
C TYR A 171 6.38 -0.69 3.36
N SER A 172 5.39 -0.22 2.62
CA SER A 172 4.18 0.41 3.15
C SER A 172 3.10 -0.56 3.65
N VAL A 173 3.47 -1.74 4.17
CA VAL A 173 2.52 -2.64 4.85
C VAL A 173 2.35 -2.14 6.29
N GLN A 174 1.34 -1.29 6.47
CA GLN A 174 0.73 -0.87 7.75
C GLN A 174 1.54 -0.01 8.74
N ASP A 175 2.71 0.54 8.37
CA ASP A 175 3.66 1.28 9.25
C ASP A 175 4.16 0.50 10.49
N ALA A 176 3.44 -0.53 10.93
CA ALA A 176 3.66 -1.28 12.15
C ALA A 176 5.03 -1.95 12.16
N VAL A 177 5.53 -2.37 11.01
CA VAL A 177 6.87 -2.94 10.86
C VAL A 177 8.01 -1.97 11.18
N TYR A 178 7.77 -0.66 11.06
CA TYR A 178 8.71 0.41 11.42
C TYR A 178 8.48 0.96 12.84
N LEU A 179 7.44 0.49 13.53
CA LEU A 179 7.06 0.93 14.87
C LEU A 179 7.21 -0.25 15.83
N PRO A 180 8.37 -0.41 16.49
CA PRO A 180 8.67 -1.58 17.32
C PRO A 180 7.56 -1.93 18.32
N ASP A 181 6.97 -0.94 18.98
CA ASP A 181 5.89 -1.16 19.96
C ASP A 181 4.61 -1.72 19.31
N ARG A 182 4.29 -1.29 18.08
CA ARG A 182 3.17 -1.86 17.31
C ARG A 182 3.47 -3.26 16.82
N LEU A 183 4.70 -3.50 16.35
CA LEU A 183 5.14 -4.83 15.95
C LEU A 183 5.05 -5.83 17.13
N GLN A 184 5.45 -5.41 18.33
CA GLN A 184 5.28 -6.18 19.56
C GLN A 184 3.80 -6.47 19.83
N ALA A 185 2.95 -5.44 19.83
CA ALA A 185 1.51 -5.61 20.07
C ALA A 185 0.84 -6.55 19.06
N PHE A 186 1.17 -6.44 17.77
CA PHE A 186 0.61 -7.30 16.73
C PHE A 186 1.03 -8.76 16.90
N ASN A 187 2.28 -9.01 17.28
CA ASN A 187 2.76 -10.35 17.57
C ASN A 187 2.15 -10.90 18.86
N ARG A 188 2.00 -10.08 19.90
CA ARG A 188 1.38 -10.47 21.17
C ARG A 188 -0.08 -10.87 20.99
N ASP A 189 -0.85 -10.07 20.27
CA ASP A 189 -2.30 -10.28 20.07
C ASP A 189 -2.62 -11.32 18.97
N GLY A 190 -1.61 -11.81 18.25
CA GLY A 190 -1.77 -12.79 17.15
C GLY A 190 -2.36 -12.24 15.86
N ARG A 191 -2.41 -10.92 15.72
CA ARG A 191 -2.68 -10.25 14.42
C ARG A 191 -1.53 -10.43 13.44
N MET A 192 -0.32 -10.65 13.94
CA MET A 192 0.86 -11.02 13.16
C MET A 192 1.54 -12.19 13.84
N ARG A 193 2.12 -13.10 13.06
CA ARG A 193 3.01 -14.15 13.57
C ARG A 193 4.32 -14.12 12.81
N SER A 194 5.37 -13.75 13.52
CA SER A 194 6.69 -13.48 12.96
C SER A 194 7.70 -14.56 13.31
N LEU A 195 8.58 -14.83 12.35
CA LEU A 195 9.84 -15.54 12.52
C LEU A 195 10.99 -14.57 12.26
N VAL A 196 12.10 -14.80 12.96
CA VAL A 196 13.36 -14.09 12.74
C VAL A 196 14.46 -15.09 12.38
N ALA A 197 15.30 -14.71 11.42
CA ALA A 197 16.56 -15.39 11.13
C ALA A 197 17.69 -14.66 11.85
N VAL A 198 18.47 -15.40 12.63
CA VAL A 198 19.49 -14.84 13.54
C VAL A 198 20.86 -15.40 13.19
N ASN A 199 21.88 -14.56 13.14
CA ASN A 199 23.26 -14.98 12.87
C ASN A 199 24.01 -15.44 14.14
N GLN A 200 25.26 -15.90 14.00
CA GLN A 200 26.08 -16.36 15.13
C GLN A 200 26.39 -15.26 16.18
N GLU A 201 26.34 -14.00 15.78
CA GLU A 201 26.48 -12.83 16.66
C GLU A 201 25.17 -12.41 17.36
N ASN A 202 24.09 -13.17 17.14
CA ASN A 202 22.73 -12.91 17.64
C ASN A 202 22.06 -11.66 17.04
N GLU A 203 22.45 -11.28 15.83
CA GLU A 203 21.78 -10.22 15.07
C GLU A 203 20.65 -10.78 14.21
N VAL A 204 19.56 -10.02 14.09
CA VAL A 204 18.46 -10.35 13.19
C VAL A 204 18.85 -9.96 11.76
N ILE A 205 19.02 -10.97 10.91
CA ILE A 205 19.44 -10.83 9.50
C ILE A 205 18.30 -11.10 8.52
N GLY A 206 17.14 -11.52 9.03
CA GLY A 206 15.93 -11.70 8.25
C GLY A 206 14.67 -11.78 9.12
N HIS A 207 13.54 -11.45 8.52
CA HIS A 207 12.21 -11.49 9.14
C HIS A 207 11.21 -12.03 8.13
N MET A 208 10.24 -12.80 8.62
CA MET A 208 9.10 -13.23 7.84
C MET A 208 7.86 -13.39 8.72
N ALA A 209 6.71 -12.93 8.24
CA ALA A 209 5.46 -13.05 8.98
C ALA A 209 4.25 -13.24 8.07
N TYR A 210 3.22 -13.85 8.66
CA TYR A 210 1.85 -13.75 8.16
C TYR A 210 1.00 -12.88 9.09
N GLU A 211 -0.02 -12.26 8.51
CA GLU A 211 -0.97 -11.37 9.18
C GLU A 211 -2.39 -11.93 9.09
N ARG A 212 -3.19 -11.66 10.12
CA ARG A 212 -4.61 -11.96 10.16
C ARG A 212 -5.40 -10.67 10.03
N SER A 213 -6.48 -10.69 9.25
CA SER A 213 -7.40 -9.54 9.19
C SER A 213 -8.13 -9.35 10.53
N GLN A 214 -8.49 -10.46 11.17
CA GLN A 214 -9.03 -10.53 12.51
C GLN A 214 -8.42 -11.71 13.28
N VAL A 215 -8.35 -11.59 14.60
CA VAL A 215 -7.91 -12.69 15.46
C VAL A 215 -8.81 -13.90 15.25
N GLY A 216 -8.22 -15.06 14.96
CA GLY A 216 -8.94 -16.30 14.67
C GLY A 216 -9.24 -16.56 13.18
N ASP A 217 -8.97 -15.62 12.27
CA ASP A 217 -9.13 -15.87 10.83
C ASP A 217 -8.23 -17.02 10.37
N THR A 218 -8.78 -18.01 9.67
CA THR A 218 -8.03 -19.17 9.14
C THR A 218 -7.39 -18.90 7.77
N LEU A 219 -7.78 -17.81 7.10
CA LEU A 219 -7.11 -17.25 5.93
C LEU A 219 -6.18 -16.12 6.38
N VAL A 220 -4.89 -16.22 6.05
CA VAL A 220 -3.88 -15.23 6.45
C VAL A 220 -3.18 -14.62 5.24
N THR A 221 -2.64 -13.41 5.39
CA THR A 221 -1.80 -12.77 4.38
C THR A 221 -0.34 -13.02 4.72
N ALA A 222 0.37 -13.81 3.90
CA ALA A 222 1.83 -13.88 3.95
C ALA A 222 2.37 -12.68 3.15
N GLY A 223 3.00 -11.72 3.82
CA GLY A 223 3.29 -10.45 3.15
C GLY A 223 4.27 -9.53 3.83
N VAL A 224 4.90 -9.95 4.93
CA VAL A 224 5.99 -9.22 5.55
C VAL A 224 7.22 -10.11 5.52
N ALA A 225 8.13 -9.85 4.59
CA ALA A 225 9.34 -10.65 4.43
C ALA A 225 10.51 -9.73 4.08
N ALA A 226 11.63 -9.87 4.81
CA ALA A 226 12.86 -9.15 4.56
C ALA A 226 14.06 -10.05 4.86
N VAL A 227 15.07 -9.99 4.00
CA VAL A 227 16.41 -10.52 4.28
C VAL A 227 17.37 -9.39 4.01
N GLU A 228 18.30 -9.16 4.93
CA GLU A 228 19.28 -8.09 4.77
C GLU A 228 20.05 -8.26 3.45
N PRO A 229 20.33 -7.19 2.70
CA PRO A 229 20.97 -7.27 1.39
C PRO A 229 22.26 -8.10 1.36
N ALA A 230 23.11 -7.95 2.38
CA ALA A 230 24.37 -8.69 2.52
C ALA A 230 24.16 -10.22 2.63
N TYR A 231 23.00 -10.65 3.13
CA TYR A 231 22.66 -12.05 3.36
C TYR A 231 21.79 -12.66 2.24
N ARG A 232 21.51 -11.90 1.17
CA ARG A 232 20.78 -12.41 0.01
C ARG A 232 21.56 -13.51 -0.70
N SER A 233 20.84 -14.34 -1.46
CA SER A 233 21.41 -15.50 -2.17
C SER A 233 22.02 -16.62 -1.30
N GLN A 234 21.99 -16.50 0.03
CA GLN A 234 22.39 -17.56 0.96
C GLN A 234 21.24 -18.54 1.31
N GLY A 235 20.11 -18.45 0.61
CA GLY A 235 18.95 -19.32 0.79
C GLY A 235 18.17 -19.12 2.09
N ILE A 236 18.38 -18.03 2.83
CA ILE A 236 17.68 -17.75 4.11
C ILE A 236 16.17 -17.72 3.92
N ALA A 237 15.66 -16.98 2.93
CA ALA A 237 14.23 -16.92 2.65
C ALA A 237 13.64 -18.32 2.40
N SER A 238 14.33 -19.15 1.61
CA SER A 238 13.91 -20.54 1.33
C SER A 238 13.90 -21.43 2.58
N LYS A 239 14.73 -21.13 3.60
CA LYS A 239 14.72 -21.82 4.90
C LYS A 239 13.63 -21.31 5.84
N MET A 240 13.28 -20.02 5.77
CA MET A 240 12.25 -19.43 6.63
C MET A 240 10.83 -19.84 6.26
N VAL A 241 10.52 -19.97 4.97
CA VAL A 241 9.12 -20.21 4.57
C VAL A 241 8.57 -21.56 5.06
N PRO A 242 9.28 -22.70 4.95
CA PRO A 242 8.79 -23.96 5.53
C PRO A 242 8.41 -23.82 7.00
N GLN A 243 9.22 -23.11 7.78
CA GLN A 243 8.95 -22.86 9.20
C GLN A 243 7.75 -21.93 9.42
N LEU A 244 7.57 -20.92 8.55
CA LEU A 244 6.39 -20.05 8.60
C LEU A 244 5.10 -20.85 8.34
N LEU A 245 5.16 -21.81 7.40
CA LEU A 245 4.03 -22.68 7.08
C LEU A 245 3.75 -23.66 8.20
N ASP A 246 4.78 -24.21 8.85
CA ASP A 246 4.60 -25.07 10.02
C ASP A 246 4.00 -24.31 11.20
N LEU A 247 4.44 -23.07 11.44
CA LEU A 247 3.81 -22.18 12.41
C LEU A 247 2.35 -21.86 12.04
N ALA A 248 2.05 -21.65 10.76
CA ALA A 248 0.68 -21.43 10.31
C ALA A 248 -0.19 -22.67 10.58
N ARG A 249 0.30 -23.88 10.27
CA ARG A 249 -0.39 -25.14 10.53
C ARG A 249 -0.65 -25.35 12.03
N SER A 250 0.34 -25.12 12.88
CA SER A 250 0.20 -25.31 14.33
C SER A 250 -0.81 -24.35 14.96
N GLU A 251 -1.06 -23.20 14.33
CA GLU A 251 -2.08 -22.23 14.75
C GLU A 251 -3.43 -22.37 14.04
N GLY A 252 -3.68 -23.49 13.35
CA GLY A 252 -4.96 -23.76 12.70
C GLY A 252 -5.26 -22.84 11.50
N VAL A 253 -4.24 -22.24 10.88
CA VAL A 253 -4.39 -21.60 9.56
C VAL A 253 -4.79 -22.67 8.55
N GLN A 254 -5.76 -22.36 7.70
CA GLN A 254 -6.20 -23.24 6.62
C GLN A 254 -5.56 -22.85 5.28
N SER A 255 -5.37 -21.55 5.06
CA SER A 255 -4.81 -21.05 3.81
C SER A 255 -4.09 -19.72 3.96
N LEU A 256 -3.18 -19.47 3.03
CA LEU A 256 -2.42 -18.24 2.93
C LEU A 256 -2.64 -17.62 1.56
N HIS A 257 -2.60 -16.29 1.50
CA HIS A 257 -2.46 -15.55 0.27
C HIS A 257 -1.31 -14.56 0.37
N CYS A 258 -0.69 -14.23 -0.77
CA CYS A 258 0.37 -13.24 -0.84
C CYS A 258 0.32 -12.51 -2.17
N TYR A 259 1.05 -11.40 -2.26
CA TYR A 259 1.22 -10.64 -3.49
C TYR A 259 2.70 -10.53 -3.82
N ALA A 260 3.05 -10.78 -5.08
CA ALA A 260 4.38 -10.52 -5.61
C ALA A 260 4.29 -9.45 -6.69
N VAL A 261 5.27 -8.56 -6.74
CA VAL A 261 5.35 -7.49 -7.75
C VAL A 261 5.60 -8.04 -9.15
N THR A 262 5.28 -7.22 -10.15
CA THR A 262 5.48 -7.54 -11.58
C THR A 262 6.68 -6.85 -12.21
N SER A 263 7.32 -5.89 -11.53
CA SER A 263 8.59 -5.28 -11.98
C SER A 263 9.73 -6.29 -12.11
N HIS A 264 9.69 -7.38 -11.31
CA HIS A 264 10.68 -8.45 -11.35
C HIS A 264 10.11 -9.83 -10.99
N PRO A 265 10.73 -10.92 -11.49
CA PRO A 265 10.27 -12.28 -11.22
C PRO A 265 10.78 -12.91 -9.91
N TYR A 266 11.69 -12.25 -9.16
CA TYR A 266 12.38 -12.88 -8.02
C TYR A 266 11.44 -13.40 -6.93
N SER A 267 10.53 -12.56 -6.43
CA SER A 267 9.56 -12.95 -5.40
C SER A 267 8.52 -13.94 -5.93
N GLN A 268 8.14 -13.84 -7.21
CA GLN A 268 7.23 -14.79 -7.86
C GLN A 268 7.81 -16.21 -7.89
N ARG A 269 9.10 -16.35 -8.25
CA ARG A 269 9.78 -17.67 -8.26
C ARG A 269 9.88 -18.28 -6.88
N LEU A 270 10.15 -17.47 -5.86
CA LEU A 270 10.16 -17.92 -4.47
C LEU A 270 8.77 -18.42 -4.05
N VAL A 271 7.74 -17.61 -4.27
CA VAL A 271 6.35 -17.96 -3.93
C VAL A 271 5.92 -19.25 -4.63
N HIS A 272 6.24 -19.39 -5.93
CA HIS A 272 5.93 -20.58 -6.71
C HIS A 272 6.69 -21.83 -6.22
N SER A 273 7.98 -21.73 -5.85
CA SER A 273 8.73 -22.87 -5.29
C SER A 273 8.16 -23.37 -3.96
N LEU A 274 7.27 -22.58 -3.36
CA LEU A 274 6.58 -22.86 -2.12
C LEU A 274 5.11 -23.19 -2.37
N GLU A 275 4.79 -23.71 -3.56
CA GLU A 275 3.46 -24.23 -3.94
C GLU A 275 2.30 -23.23 -3.84
N PHE A 276 2.59 -21.93 -3.75
CA PHE A 276 1.58 -20.90 -3.94
C PHE A 276 1.27 -20.80 -5.43
N GLN A 277 -0.02 -20.76 -5.75
CA GLN A 277 -0.53 -20.80 -7.12
C GLN A 277 -1.21 -19.47 -7.46
N CYS A 278 -1.10 -19.04 -8.72
CA CYS A 278 -1.62 -17.76 -9.16
C CYS A 278 -3.16 -17.76 -9.14
N CYS A 279 -3.77 -16.66 -8.67
CA CYS A 279 -5.24 -16.53 -8.64
C CYS A 279 -5.78 -15.18 -9.09
N CYS A 280 -4.97 -14.10 -9.05
CA CYS A 280 -5.40 -12.77 -9.51
C CYS A 280 -4.22 -11.91 -10.00
N ILE A 281 -4.52 -10.92 -10.84
CA ILE A 281 -3.60 -9.85 -11.23
C ILE A 281 -4.21 -8.52 -10.79
N VAL A 282 -3.47 -7.77 -9.97
CA VAL A 282 -3.87 -6.43 -9.53
C VAL A 282 -2.97 -5.41 -10.21
N LEU A 283 -3.56 -4.61 -11.08
CA LEU A 283 -2.88 -3.59 -11.86
C LEU A 283 -2.68 -2.29 -11.06
N GLY A 284 -1.52 -1.64 -11.16
CA GLY A 284 -1.27 -0.33 -10.54
C GLY A 284 -1.48 -0.25 -9.02
N ALA A 285 -1.28 -1.37 -8.32
CA ALA A 285 -1.51 -1.58 -6.90
C ALA A 285 -0.70 -0.63 -5.99
N SER A 286 0.44 -0.12 -6.45
CA SER A 286 1.32 0.75 -5.68
C SER A 286 1.90 1.88 -6.54
N LEU A 287 2.14 3.03 -5.93
CA LEU A 287 2.93 4.13 -6.51
C LEU A 287 4.44 3.90 -6.38
N PHE A 288 4.85 2.99 -5.48
CA PHE A 288 6.24 2.80 -5.11
C PHE A 288 6.88 1.66 -5.92
N CYS A 289 8.06 1.92 -6.48
CA CYS A 289 9.07 0.89 -6.70
C CYS A 289 9.74 0.59 -5.37
N PHE A 290 9.95 -0.69 -5.03
CA PHE A 290 10.65 -1.07 -3.80
C PHE A 290 12.14 -0.76 -3.96
N GLU A 291 12.65 0.14 -3.12
CA GLU A 291 14.08 0.49 -3.08
C GLU A 291 14.94 -0.77 -2.87
N GLY A 292 16.02 -0.91 -3.64
CA GLY A 292 16.98 -2.01 -3.48
C GLY A 292 16.60 -3.37 -4.08
N ILE A 293 15.53 -3.46 -4.90
CA ILE A 293 15.24 -4.65 -5.72
C ILE A 293 15.20 -4.35 -7.23
N THR A 294 14.64 -3.22 -7.64
CA THR A 294 14.54 -2.81 -9.06
C THR A 294 14.72 -1.31 -9.23
N THR A 295 15.37 -0.90 -10.32
CA THR A 295 15.75 0.49 -10.63
C THR A 295 14.99 1.10 -11.82
N GLU A 296 14.06 0.38 -12.47
CA GLU A 296 13.58 0.76 -13.82
C GLU A 296 12.06 0.58 -14.05
N SER A 297 11.19 1.17 -13.22
CA SER A 297 9.79 1.29 -13.61
C SER A 297 9.23 2.68 -13.33
N ASN A 298 8.80 3.35 -14.41
CA ASN A 298 8.18 4.67 -14.37
C ASN A 298 6.64 4.60 -14.26
N GLN A 299 6.08 3.41 -13.99
CA GLN A 299 4.64 3.21 -13.85
C GLN A 299 4.27 2.66 -12.47
N ARG A 300 2.97 2.68 -12.18
CA ARG A 300 2.43 2.10 -10.96
C ARG A 300 2.72 0.59 -10.94
N GLU A 301 3.29 0.12 -9.84
CA GLU A 301 3.63 -1.29 -9.67
C GLU A 301 2.36 -2.15 -9.64
N SER A 302 2.35 -3.21 -10.44
CA SER A 302 1.29 -4.21 -10.45
C SER A 302 1.72 -5.46 -9.69
N MET A 303 0.77 -6.30 -9.30
CA MET A 303 1.03 -7.46 -8.45
C MET A 303 0.29 -8.70 -8.96
N VAL A 304 0.97 -9.83 -8.89
CA VAL A 304 0.37 -11.16 -9.01
C VAL A 304 -0.04 -11.60 -7.60
N GLY A 305 -1.31 -11.93 -7.43
CA GLY A 305 -1.83 -12.53 -6.20
C GLY A 305 -1.78 -14.04 -6.27
N TYR A 306 -1.31 -14.64 -5.18
CA TYR A 306 -1.19 -16.08 -5.04
C TYR A 306 -1.96 -16.59 -3.84
N TYR A 307 -2.34 -17.85 -3.91
CA TYR A 307 -3.05 -18.56 -2.86
C TYR A 307 -2.46 -19.96 -2.64
N ARG A 308 -2.46 -20.40 -1.38
CA ARG A 308 -2.08 -21.76 -0.98
C ARG A 308 -2.97 -22.25 0.15
N ALA A 309 -3.62 -23.39 -0.06
CA ALA A 309 -4.21 -24.17 1.04
C ALA A 309 -3.09 -24.98 1.73
N LEU A 310 -3.08 -25.00 3.08
CA LEU A 310 -2.11 -25.79 3.84
C LEU A 310 -2.45 -27.29 3.86
N ASP A 311 -3.74 -27.60 3.77
CA ASP A 311 -4.26 -28.95 3.54
C ASP A 311 -5.23 -28.91 2.33
N PRO A 312 -4.71 -29.10 1.11
CA PRO A 312 -5.53 -29.06 -0.11
C PRO A 312 -6.61 -30.14 -0.16
N GLY A 313 -6.41 -31.28 0.54
CA GLY A 313 -7.38 -32.37 0.58
C GLY A 313 -8.58 -32.07 1.46
N ALA A 314 -8.41 -31.18 2.44
CA ALA A 314 -9.46 -30.76 3.36
C ALA A 314 -10.27 -29.54 2.89
N LEU A 315 -9.79 -28.81 1.86
CA LEU A 315 -10.44 -27.58 1.41
C LEU A 315 -11.46 -27.84 0.29
N GLU A 316 -12.62 -28.39 0.66
CA GLU A 316 -13.79 -28.44 -0.23
C GLU A 316 -14.63 -27.17 -0.05
N LEU A 317 -14.98 -26.51 -1.16
CA LEU A 317 -15.95 -25.42 -1.11
C LEU A 317 -17.34 -26.04 -0.96
N THR A 318 -17.92 -25.94 0.24
CA THR A 318 -19.11 -26.70 0.65
C THR A 318 -20.44 -26.20 0.04
N GLY A 319 -20.40 -25.31 -0.96
CA GLY A 319 -21.59 -24.71 -1.56
C GLY A 319 -21.38 -24.25 -3.00
N PRO A 320 -22.49 -23.97 -3.73
CA PRO A 320 -22.42 -23.52 -5.11
C PRO A 320 -21.76 -22.15 -5.22
N LEU A 321 -21.00 -21.96 -6.29
CA LEU A 321 -20.47 -20.67 -6.73
C LEU A 321 -21.26 -20.16 -7.94
N TYR A 322 -21.55 -18.88 -7.94
CA TYR A 322 -22.37 -18.20 -8.94
C TYR A 322 -21.50 -17.22 -9.74
N ALA A 323 -20.73 -17.78 -10.66
CA ALA A 323 -19.86 -17.01 -11.56
C ALA A 323 -20.67 -16.37 -12.70
N PRO A 324 -20.50 -15.07 -12.99
CA PRO A 324 -21.04 -14.48 -14.20
C PRO A 324 -20.59 -15.24 -15.45
N ASN A 325 -21.53 -15.52 -16.36
CA ASN A 325 -21.28 -16.31 -17.58
C ASN A 325 -20.03 -15.89 -18.35
N ARG A 326 -19.77 -14.57 -18.45
CA ARG A 326 -18.63 -14.01 -19.19
C ARG A 326 -17.27 -14.46 -18.64
N HIS A 327 -17.15 -14.62 -17.32
CA HIS A 327 -15.89 -14.92 -16.64
C HIS A 327 -15.82 -16.36 -16.10
N ARG A 328 -16.88 -17.15 -16.31
CA ARG A 328 -17.00 -18.51 -15.76
C ARG A 328 -15.83 -19.41 -16.15
N ALA A 329 -15.47 -19.48 -17.43
CA ALA A 329 -14.39 -20.35 -17.90
C ALA A 329 -13.03 -20.02 -17.25
N MET A 330 -12.70 -18.73 -17.12
CA MET A 330 -11.47 -18.29 -16.45
C MET A 330 -11.50 -18.59 -14.94
N LEU A 331 -12.65 -18.39 -14.28
CA LEU A 331 -12.81 -18.74 -12.86
C LEU A 331 -12.71 -20.25 -12.60
N GLU A 332 -13.26 -21.07 -13.49
CA GLU A 332 -13.12 -22.53 -13.46
C GLU A 332 -11.65 -22.95 -13.64
N ALA A 333 -10.94 -22.37 -14.61
CA ALA A 333 -9.51 -22.60 -14.82
C ALA A 333 -8.67 -22.23 -13.60
N ILE A 334 -8.92 -21.07 -12.98
CA ILE A 334 -8.26 -20.65 -11.74
C ILE A 334 -8.56 -21.66 -10.61
N CYS A 335 -9.82 -22.06 -10.40
CA CYS A 335 -10.15 -23.03 -9.35
C CYS A 335 -9.46 -24.38 -9.58
N GLN A 336 -9.40 -24.85 -10.83
CA GLN A 336 -8.70 -26.08 -11.20
C GLN A 336 -7.20 -25.97 -10.93
N HIS A 337 -6.57 -24.86 -11.31
CA HIS A 337 -5.15 -24.58 -11.06
C HIS A 337 -4.84 -24.56 -9.55
N LEU A 338 -5.74 -23.99 -8.75
CA LEU A 338 -5.66 -23.98 -7.28
C LEU A 338 -6.01 -25.32 -6.63
N LYS A 339 -6.40 -26.34 -7.41
CA LYS A 339 -6.87 -27.65 -6.95
C LYS A 339 -8.10 -27.56 -6.02
N LEU A 340 -8.93 -26.54 -6.21
CA LEU A 340 -10.15 -26.32 -5.46
C LEU A 340 -11.31 -27.07 -6.11
N LYS A 341 -11.99 -27.91 -5.34
CA LYS A 341 -13.25 -28.52 -5.77
C LYS A 341 -14.37 -27.47 -5.67
N ALA A 342 -14.62 -26.78 -6.77
CA ALA A 342 -15.67 -25.77 -6.90
C ALA A 342 -16.85 -26.32 -7.71
N HIS A 343 -18.07 -26.12 -7.22
CA HIS A 343 -19.30 -26.42 -7.95
C HIS A 343 -19.94 -25.13 -8.45
N PHE A 344 -19.94 -24.89 -9.76
CA PHE A 344 -20.53 -23.68 -10.35
C PHE A 344 -21.96 -23.92 -10.80
N GLU A 345 -22.88 -23.10 -10.29
CA GLU A 345 -24.32 -23.20 -10.55
C GLU A 345 -24.84 -21.94 -11.25
N ILE A 346 -25.89 -22.10 -12.06
CA ILE A 346 -26.63 -20.99 -12.64
C ILE A 346 -27.83 -20.71 -11.73
N PRO A 347 -27.93 -19.52 -11.11
CA PRO A 347 -29.05 -19.20 -10.25
C PRO A 347 -30.33 -18.95 -11.08
N PRO A 348 -31.51 -18.93 -10.44
CA PRO A 348 -32.75 -18.53 -11.10
C PRO A 348 -32.62 -17.17 -11.82
N ALA A 349 -33.31 -17.04 -12.95
CA ALA A 349 -33.27 -15.83 -13.79
C ALA A 349 -33.73 -14.56 -13.05
N ARG A 350 -34.59 -14.72 -12.04
CA ARG A 350 -35.04 -13.63 -11.16
C ARG A 350 -34.68 -13.98 -9.73
N LEU A 351 -33.84 -13.15 -9.13
CA LEU A 351 -33.57 -13.16 -7.70
C LEU A 351 -34.26 -11.94 -7.10
N GLU A 352 -35.06 -12.16 -6.06
CA GLU A 352 -35.48 -11.07 -5.21
C GLU A 352 -34.33 -10.76 -4.26
N LEU A 353 -33.80 -9.53 -4.36
CA LEU A 353 -32.88 -9.04 -3.34
C LEU A 353 -33.62 -9.06 -2.01
N MET A 354 -33.04 -9.72 -1.01
CA MET A 354 -33.65 -9.75 0.31
C MET A 354 -33.96 -8.32 0.78
N PRO A 355 -35.12 -8.09 1.42
CA PRO A 355 -35.42 -6.79 2.03
C PRO A 355 -34.33 -6.49 3.06
N GLY A 356 -33.42 -5.58 2.72
CA GLY A 356 -32.24 -5.29 3.53
C GLY A 356 -31.32 -4.28 2.87
N GLU A 357 -30.56 -3.56 3.70
CA GLU A 357 -29.61 -2.57 3.24
C GLU A 357 -28.37 -3.22 2.62
N SER A 358 -27.90 -2.65 1.51
CA SER A 358 -26.66 -3.05 0.86
C SER A 358 -25.46 -2.69 1.74
N ARG A 359 -24.61 -3.66 2.09
CA ARG A 359 -23.44 -3.44 2.94
C ARG A 359 -22.15 -3.51 2.14
N LEU A 360 -21.37 -2.44 2.20
CA LEU A 360 -20.03 -2.36 1.62
C LEU A 360 -19.04 -2.18 2.75
N LYS A 361 -17.94 -2.93 2.71
CA LYS A 361 -16.75 -2.66 3.52
C LYS A 361 -15.69 -2.06 2.63
N VAL A 362 -15.19 -0.88 2.99
CA VAL A 362 -14.18 -0.18 2.19
C VAL A 362 -12.91 0.02 2.98
N GLN A 363 -11.79 -0.20 2.31
CA GLN A 363 -10.46 0.08 2.81
C GLN A 363 -9.76 0.99 1.81
N GLU A 364 -9.50 2.23 2.21
CA GLU A 364 -8.77 3.19 1.40
C GLU A 364 -7.29 3.20 1.77
N SER A 365 -6.45 3.41 0.77
CA SER A 365 -5.04 3.73 0.95
C SER A 365 -4.75 5.07 0.27
N PRO A 366 -4.96 6.20 0.98
CA PRO A 366 -4.63 7.52 0.46
C PRO A 366 -3.18 7.63 -0.04
N PRO A 367 -2.15 7.10 0.66
CA PRO A 367 -0.76 7.17 0.17
C PRO A 367 -0.53 6.45 -1.15
N ARG A 368 -1.30 5.38 -1.42
CA ARG A 368 -1.21 4.64 -2.68
C ARG A 368 -2.21 5.13 -3.71
N LYS A 369 -3.15 6.02 -3.37
CA LYS A 369 -4.30 6.39 -4.23
C LYS A 369 -5.08 5.15 -4.71
N THR A 370 -5.22 4.14 -3.85
CA THR A 370 -5.98 2.92 -4.13
C THR A 370 -7.09 2.68 -3.11
N ALA A 371 -8.12 1.93 -3.50
CA ALA A 371 -9.20 1.54 -2.61
C ALA A 371 -9.64 0.10 -2.86
N LYS A 372 -10.01 -0.61 -1.79
CA LYS A 372 -10.60 -1.95 -1.84
C LYS A 372 -12.03 -1.88 -1.33
N ILE A 373 -12.97 -2.14 -2.23
CA ILE A 373 -14.41 -2.16 -1.98
C ILE A 373 -14.83 -3.64 -1.92
N HIS A 374 -15.44 -4.04 -0.81
CA HIS A 374 -15.95 -5.39 -0.63
C HIS A 374 -17.46 -5.36 -0.44
N VAL A 375 -18.17 -6.14 -1.25
CA VAL A 375 -19.61 -6.36 -1.07
C VAL A 375 -19.80 -7.42 0.01
N GLU A 376 -20.25 -7.00 1.19
CA GLU A 376 -20.57 -7.90 2.29
C GLU A 376 -22.02 -8.39 2.22
N ARG A 377 -22.93 -7.58 1.65
CA ARG A 377 -24.33 -7.94 1.47
C ARG A 377 -24.94 -7.22 0.28
N TYR A 378 -25.60 -7.97 -0.60
CA TYR A 378 -26.42 -7.39 -1.66
C TYR A 378 -27.76 -6.90 -1.11
N GLY A 379 -28.14 -5.69 -1.50
CA GLY A 379 -29.44 -5.07 -1.24
C GLY A 379 -29.84 -4.22 -2.44
N ALA A 380 -31.09 -3.72 -2.47
CA ALA A 380 -31.67 -3.03 -3.62
C ALA A 380 -30.80 -1.87 -4.17
N ALA A 381 -30.10 -1.16 -3.27
CA ALA A 381 -29.28 0.00 -3.62
C ALA A 381 -27.80 -0.33 -3.93
N ILE A 382 -27.42 -1.61 -4.07
CA ILE A 382 -25.99 -1.99 -4.14
C ILE A 382 -25.26 -1.32 -5.31
N LEU A 383 -25.88 -1.29 -6.49
CA LEU A 383 -25.31 -0.66 -7.68
C LEU A 383 -25.14 0.85 -7.51
N ASP A 384 -26.12 1.53 -6.92
CA ASP A 384 -26.04 2.97 -6.67
C ASP A 384 -24.98 3.30 -5.62
N ARG A 385 -24.84 2.46 -4.58
CA ARG A 385 -23.77 2.62 -3.59
C ARG A 385 -22.39 2.44 -4.21
N ILE A 386 -22.17 1.41 -5.03
CA ILE A 386 -20.90 1.19 -5.72
C ILE A 386 -20.59 2.37 -6.66
N ARG A 387 -21.58 2.82 -7.45
CA ARG A 387 -21.44 3.97 -8.35
C ARG A 387 -21.08 5.25 -7.60
N SER A 388 -21.81 5.55 -6.53
CA SER A 388 -21.58 6.74 -5.70
C SER A 388 -20.18 6.71 -5.08
N TYR A 389 -19.75 5.55 -4.59
CA TYR A 389 -18.45 5.41 -3.97
C TYR A 389 -17.31 5.51 -4.99
N ALA A 390 -17.42 4.85 -6.14
CA ALA A 390 -16.44 4.98 -7.22
C ALA A 390 -16.32 6.45 -7.68
N ARG A 391 -17.44 7.17 -7.80
CA ARG A 391 -17.43 8.61 -8.10
C ARG A 391 -16.72 9.41 -7.00
N HIS A 392 -16.99 9.11 -5.73
CA HIS A 392 -16.30 9.76 -4.60
C HIS A 392 -14.78 9.55 -4.67
N LEU A 393 -14.34 8.32 -4.89
CA LEU A 393 -12.92 7.99 -5.04
C LEU A 393 -12.25 8.75 -6.19
N ARG A 394 -12.90 8.82 -7.36
CA ARG A 394 -12.40 9.60 -8.52
C ARG A 394 -12.29 11.09 -8.20
N MET A 395 -13.27 11.67 -7.51
CA MET A 395 -13.22 13.08 -7.07
C MET A 395 -12.11 13.36 -6.06
N GLN A 396 -11.70 12.34 -5.29
CA GLN A 396 -10.58 12.41 -4.33
C GLN A 396 -9.25 11.96 -4.96
N ASP A 397 -9.17 11.88 -6.30
CA ASP A 397 -7.95 11.53 -7.04
C ASP A 397 -7.41 10.13 -6.72
N TYR A 398 -8.26 9.20 -6.28
CA TYR A 398 -7.89 7.79 -6.26
C TYR A 398 -7.90 7.25 -7.68
N ARG A 399 -6.96 6.34 -7.98
CA ARG A 399 -6.60 5.94 -9.34
C ARG A 399 -6.82 4.46 -9.63
N CYS A 400 -6.76 3.59 -8.63
CA CYS A 400 -6.99 2.15 -8.84
C CYS A 400 -7.94 1.59 -7.76
N PHE A 401 -9.06 1.00 -8.18
CA PHE A 401 -10.07 0.46 -7.28
C PHE A 401 -10.17 -1.05 -7.45
N GLN A 402 -10.23 -1.79 -6.36
CA GLN A 402 -10.53 -3.22 -6.34
C GLN A 402 -11.95 -3.41 -5.83
N LEU A 403 -12.77 -4.19 -6.52
CA LEU A 403 -14.11 -4.55 -6.12
C LEU A 403 -14.21 -6.07 -5.96
N THR A 404 -14.57 -6.53 -4.77
CA THR A 404 -14.75 -7.96 -4.49
C THR A 404 -16.21 -8.32 -4.30
N LEU A 405 -16.66 -9.30 -5.07
CA LEU A 405 -18.03 -9.81 -5.09
C LEU A 405 -18.06 -11.26 -4.59
N PRO A 406 -18.83 -11.60 -3.55
CA PRO A 406 -18.85 -12.96 -3.00
C PRO A 406 -19.45 -13.96 -3.99
N LEU A 407 -18.68 -14.97 -4.42
CA LEU A 407 -19.15 -15.94 -5.41
C LEU A 407 -20.18 -16.92 -4.85
N TYR A 408 -20.26 -17.07 -3.53
CA TYR A 408 -21.28 -17.89 -2.85
C TYR A 408 -22.66 -17.24 -2.81
N ASP A 409 -22.80 -15.98 -3.26
CA ASP A 409 -24.09 -15.30 -3.35
C ASP A 409 -24.59 -15.26 -4.81
N PRO A 410 -25.82 -15.73 -5.08
CA PRO A 410 -26.35 -15.84 -6.44
C PRO A 410 -26.53 -14.49 -7.16
N TYR A 411 -26.60 -13.36 -6.44
CA TYR A 411 -26.70 -12.05 -7.08
C TYR A 411 -25.43 -11.65 -7.84
N THR A 412 -24.27 -12.21 -7.47
CA THR A 412 -23.00 -12.01 -8.18
C THR A 412 -23.11 -12.39 -9.65
N PHE A 413 -23.87 -13.43 -9.98
CA PHE A 413 -24.11 -13.85 -11.37
C PHE A 413 -24.73 -12.76 -12.24
N HIS A 414 -25.64 -11.95 -11.67
CA HIS A 414 -26.48 -10.99 -12.40
C HIS A 414 -25.91 -9.56 -12.44
N ILE A 415 -25.01 -9.21 -11.51
CA ILE A 415 -24.59 -7.81 -11.30
C ILE A 415 -23.45 -7.34 -12.24
N LEU A 416 -22.81 -8.25 -12.99
CA LEU A 416 -21.59 -7.93 -13.76
C LEU A 416 -21.78 -6.80 -14.78
N LYS A 417 -22.79 -6.88 -15.65
CA LYS A 417 -22.95 -5.96 -16.78
C LYS A 417 -23.09 -4.48 -16.35
N PRO A 418 -23.87 -4.13 -15.32
CA PRO A 418 -23.85 -2.78 -14.75
C PRO A 418 -22.49 -2.32 -14.24
N LEU A 419 -21.68 -3.20 -13.64
CA LEU A 419 -20.36 -2.87 -13.10
C LEU A 419 -19.34 -2.64 -14.23
N GLU A 420 -19.39 -3.44 -15.30
CA GLU A 420 -18.57 -3.22 -16.50
C GLU A 420 -18.85 -1.85 -17.12
N LYS A 421 -20.12 -1.44 -17.18
CA LYS A 421 -20.49 -0.09 -17.64
C LYS A 421 -19.94 1.04 -16.75
N MET A 422 -19.60 0.75 -15.49
CA MET A 422 -18.97 1.72 -14.60
C MET A 422 -17.45 1.81 -14.79
N GLY A 423 -16.85 0.90 -15.56
CA GLY A 423 -15.40 0.80 -15.77
C GLY A 423 -14.73 -0.35 -15.03
N PHE A 424 -15.47 -1.15 -14.25
CA PHE A 424 -14.91 -2.32 -13.58
C PHE A 424 -14.70 -3.48 -14.56
N PHE A 425 -13.53 -4.09 -14.53
CA PHE A 425 -13.18 -5.25 -15.36
C PHE A 425 -12.58 -6.38 -14.53
N PHE A 426 -12.47 -7.57 -15.12
CA PHE A 426 -11.99 -8.76 -14.43
C PHE A 426 -10.52 -8.64 -13.98
N SER A 427 -10.23 -9.08 -12.75
CA SER A 427 -8.88 -9.08 -12.17
C SER A 427 -8.52 -10.42 -11.49
N GLY A 428 -9.47 -11.36 -11.38
CA GLY A 428 -9.21 -12.74 -10.97
C GLY A 428 -10.10 -13.23 -9.83
N LEU A 429 -9.56 -14.16 -9.04
CA LEU A 429 -10.18 -14.75 -7.86
C LEU A 429 -9.43 -14.29 -6.60
N GLN A 430 -10.17 -13.75 -5.63
CA GLN A 430 -9.62 -13.39 -4.32
C GLN A 430 -10.34 -14.17 -3.21
N PHE A 431 -9.60 -14.58 -2.19
CA PHE A 431 -10.16 -15.26 -1.04
C PHE A 431 -10.38 -14.30 0.12
N ARG A 432 -11.49 -14.50 0.83
CA ARG A 432 -11.79 -13.88 2.12
C ARG A 432 -12.14 -14.97 3.12
N SER A 433 -12.28 -14.62 4.40
CA SER A 433 -12.64 -15.61 5.44
C SER A 433 -14.00 -16.27 5.19
N GLN A 434 -14.91 -15.62 4.46
CA GLN A 434 -16.20 -16.19 4.06
C GLN A 434 -16.12 -17.10 2.82
N GLY A 435 -15.00 -17.10 2.09
CA GLY A 435 -14.82 -17.89 0.86
C GLY A 435 -14.37 -17.07 -0.36
N PRO A 436 -14.45 -17.68 -1.55
CA PRO A 436 -13.96 -17.08 -2.79
C PRO A 436 -14.84 -15.91 -3.25
N CYS A 437 -14.18 -14.88 -3.76
CA CYS A 437 -14.78 -13.68 -4.30
C CYS A 437 -14.25 -13.43 -5.73
N LEU A 438 -15.14 -13.04 -6.64
CA LEU A 438 -14.76 -12.46 -7.92
C LEU A 438 -14.09 -11.10 -7.65
N LEU A 439 -12.86 -10.95 -8.13
CA LEU A 439 -12.13 -9.69 -8.08
C LEU A 439 -12.30 -8.95 -9.40
N LEU A 440 -12.86 -7.76 -9.31
CA LEU A 440 -12.91 -6.77 -10.37
C LEU A 440 -11.99 -5.59 -10.03
N GLN A 441 -11.58 -4.84 -11.04
CA GLN A 441 -10.72 -3.68 -10.91
C GLN A 441 -11.18 -2.52 -11.81
N ASP A 442 -10.92 -1.29 -11.40
CA ASP A 442 -11.13 -0.07 -12.19
C ASP A 442 -9.85 0.78 -12.12
N LEU A 443 -9.40 1.27 -13.28
CA LEU A 443 -8.21 2.10 -13.46
C LEU A 443 -8.65 3.48 -13.98
N TYR A 444 -8.55 4.50 -13.13
CA TYR A 444 -8.99 5.85 -13.45
C TYR A 444 -7.82 6.77 -13.82
N GLY A 445 -7.68 7.06 -15.11
CA GLY A 445 -6.58 7.88 -15.64
C GLY A 445 -5.20 7.26 -15.42
N VAL A 446 -5.14 5.92 -15.42
CA VAL A 446 -3.91 5.15 -15.32
C VAL A 446 -3.77 4.34 -16.60
N THR A 447 -2.64 4.52 -17.27
CA THR A 447 -2.24 3.70 -18.42
C THR A 447 -1.03 2.90 -17.99
N LEU A 448 -1.06 1.59 -18.25
CA LEU A 448 0.06 0.70 -17.96
C LEU A 448 0.67 0.15 -19.25
N ASP A 449 1.98 0.09 -19.28
CA ASP A 449 2.72 -0.67 -20.27
C ASP A 449 2.80 -2.14 -19.83
N TYR A 450 1.96 -2.96 -20.46
CA TYR A 450 1.91 -4.41 -20.22
C TYR A 450 3.22 -5.12 -20.57
N GLN A 451 4.10 -4.55 -21.41
CA GLN A 451 5.39 -5.16 -21.74
C GLN A 451 6.36 -5.12 -20.54
N GLN A 452 6.17 -4.18 -19.63
CA GLN A 452 6.96 -4.08 -18.39
C GLN A 452 6.46 -5.04 -17.30
N LEU A 453 5.28 -5.65 -17.45
CA LEU A 453 4.72 -6.58 -16.47
C LEU A 453 5.32 -7.98 -16.64
N LYS A 454 6.31 -8.30 -15.82
CA LYS A 454 6.99 -9.59 -15.84
C LYS A 454 6.23 -10.59 -14.97
N VAL A 455 5.77 -11.67 -15.58
CA VAL A 455 5.10 -12.78 -14.89
C VAL A 455 5.74 -14.12 -15.26
N GLU A 456 5.97 -14.96 -14.26
CA GLU A 456 6.76 -16.20 -14.41
C GLU A 456 5.92 -17.46 -14.68
N ASP A 457 4.72 -17.51 -14.09
CA ASP A 457 3.85 -18.69 -14.10
C ASP A 457 2.96 -18.73 -15.37
N GLU A 458 2.63 -19.93 -15.85
CA GLU A 458 1.80 -20.12 -17.06
C GLU A 458 0.38 -19.59 -16.83
N MET A 459 -0.24 -19.96 -15.71
CA MET A 459 -1.56 -19.43 -15.33
C MET A 459 -1.51 -17.92 -15.14
N ALA A 460 -0.42 -17.36 -14.57
CA ALA A 460 -0.23 -15.91 -14.48
C ALA A 460 -0.15 -15.21 -15.84
N ARG A 461 0.51 -15.81 -16.85
CA ARG A 461 0.53 -15.27 -18.23
C ARG A 461 -0.84 -15.33 -18.89
N GLU A 462 -1.53 -16.45 -18.76
CA GLU A 462 -2.89 -16.62 -19.29
C GLU A 462 -3.85 -15.61 -18.65
N LEU A 463 -3.79 -15.48 -17.33
CA LEU A 463 -4.60 -14.55 -16.56
C LEU A 463 -4.30 -13.09 -16.93
N LEU A 464 -3.02 -12.72 -17.05
CA LEU A 464 -2.64 -11.36 -17.46
C LEU A 464 -3.16 -11.04 -18.88
N SER A 465 -3.06 -12.00 -19.80
CA SER A 465 -3.63 -11.87 -21.15
C SER A 465 -5.14 -11.66 -21.10
N TYR A 466 -5.85 -12.48 -20.32
CA TYR A 466 -7.30 -12.35 -20.16
C TYR A 466 -7.69 -11.01 -19.54
N VAL A 467 -7.03 -10.59 -18.45
CA VAL A 467 -7.25 -9.29 -17.80
C VAL A 467 -7.06 -8.14 -18.79
N ARG A 468 -6.01 -8.18 -19.60
CA ARG A 468 -5.76 -7.18 -20.66
C ARG A 468 -6.89 -7.08 -21.67
N THR A 469 -7.50 -8.21 -22.06
CA THR A 469 -8.65 -8.18 -22.99
C THR A 469 -9.94 -7.63 -22.36
N MET A 470 -10.00 -7.61 -21.02
CA MET A 470 -11.16 -7.12 -20.28
C MET A 470 -11.03 -5.65 -19.86
N GLU A 471 -9.81 -5.12 -19.80
CA GLU A 471 -9.55 -3.71 -19.50
C GLU A 471 -10.28 -2.82 -20.53
N PRO A 472 -11.12 -1.87 -20.08
CA PRO A 472 -11.75 -0.89 -20.98
C PRO A 472 -10.69 0.00 -21.63
N GLU A 473 -10.93 0.46 -22.86
CA GLU A 473 -10.10 1.51 -23.47
C GLU A 473 -10.08 2.75 -22.56
N ALA A 474 -8.90 3.36 -22.40
CA ALA A 474 -8.73 4.54 -21.55
C ALA A 474 -9.63 5.69 -22.07
N VAL A 475 -10.51 6.18 -21.19
CA VAL A 475 -11.39 7.34 -21.45
C VAL A 475 -10.76 8.62 -20.95
#